data_AF-A0A178FF19-F1
#
_entry.id   AF-A0A178FF19-F1
#
_cell.length_a   1.000
_cell.length_b   1.000
_cell.length_c   1.000
_cell.angle_alpha   90.00
_cell.angle_beta   90.00
_cell.angle_gamma   90.00
#
_symmetry.space_group_name_H-M   'P 1'
#
loop_
_entity.id
_entity.type
_entity.pdbx_description
1 polymer ?
#
loop_
_entity_poly.entity_id
_entity_poly.type
_entity_poly.pdbx_seq_one_letter_code
_entity_poly.pdbx_strand_id
1 'polypeptide(L)'
;MRSTKFDDLISGTIASLGAAAGAYDIMKNDVDLPATFHKGGLQIYRVQQALQAVVNIMKWRDLAGDIMQIIPSLEDSSKKAKALEEILSETASQPESSRKNQYVTAVRNKGPENTIEALLLGMMRNTVVLAEDEAIKGAVEEQVRGLHGAMEELSAMEPSVPVEGGESRFSHFGSGSQFNNAGSGKQFNNTGSGRQYQAEVMHFKD
;
A
#
# COMPACT_ATOMS: atom_id res chain seq x y z
N MET A 1 26.47 -19.94 12.04
CA MET A 1 25.41 -19.78 13.06
C MET A 1 24.24 -19.10 12.37
N ARG A 2 23.17 -19.85 12.08
CA ARG A 2 21.97 -19.31 11.43
C ARG A 2 21.42 -18.18 12.29
N SER A 3 21.27 -16.98 11.72
CA SER A 3 20.77 -15.84 12.48
C SER A 3 19.29 -16.07 12.78
N THR A 4 18.93 -16.20 14.06
CA THR A 4 17.53 -16.33 14.52
C THR A 4 16.64 -15.24 13.91
N LYS A 5 17.19 -14.03 13.76
CA LYS A 5 16.56 -12.89 13.11
C LYS A 5 16.10 -13.19 11.67
N PHE A 6 16.90 -13.90 10.87
CA PHE A 6 16.53 -14.23 9.50
C PHE A 6 15.29 -15.14 9.45
N ASP A 7 15.29 -16.20 10.26
CA ASP A 7 14.17 -17.13 10.33
C ASP A 7 12.90 -16.48 10.87
N ASP A 8 13.03 -15.62 11.88
CA ASP A 8 11.91 -14.89 12.48
C ASP A 8 11.28 -13.93 11.47
N LEU A 9 12.11 -13.16 10.75
CA LEU A 9 11.63 -12.21 9.74
C LEU A 9 10.92 -12.91 8.59
N ILE A 10 11.47 -14.02 8.08
CA ILE A 10 10.84 -14.83 7.03
C ILE A 10 9.49 -15.35 7.50
N SER A 11 9.47 -16.00 8.67
CA SER A 11 8.28 -16.68 9.15
C SER A 11 7.18 -15.67 9.44
N GLY A 12 7.53 -14.52 10.01
CA GLY A 12 6.62 -13.39 10.19
C GLY A 12 6.11 -12.82 8.87
N THR A 13 6.99 -12.61 7.88
CA THR A 13 6.58 -12.07 6.56
C THR A 13 5.61 -13.00 5.85
N ILE A 14 5.88 -14.30 5.84
CA ILE A 14 5.00 -15.31 5.22
C ILE A 14 3.66 -15.39 5.96
N ALA A 15 3.67 -15.34 7.30
CA ALA A 15 2.45 -15.34 8.10
C ALA A 15 1.58 -14.11 7.80
N SER A 16 2.17 -12.91 7.75
CA SER A 16 1.46 -11.68 7.41
C SER A 16 0.91 -11.69 5.98
N LEU A 17 1.67 -12.21 5.00
CA LEU A 17 1.16 -12.39 3.63
C LEU A 17 -0.02 -13.38 3.58
N GLY A 18 0.03 -14.46 4.35
CA GLY A 18 -1.07 -15.42 4.47
C GLY A 18 -2.33 -14.82 5.09
N ALA A 19 -2.18 -14.01 6.15
CA ALA A 19 -3.30 -13.30 6.77
C ALA A 19 -3.88 -12.23 5.83
N ALA A 20 -3.02 -11.47 5.15
CA ALA A 20 -3.41 -10.50 4.12
C ALA A 20 -4.19 -11.17 2.96
N ALA A 21 -3.75 -12.35 2.51
CA ALA A 21 -4.44 -13.12 1.48
C ALA A 21 -5.83 -13.57 1.95
N GLY A 22 -5.94 -14.07 3.18
CA GLY A 22 -7.23 -14.46 3.77
C GLY A 22 -8.19 -13.28 3.90
N ALA A 23 -7.69 -12.10 4.28
CA ALA A 23 -8.48 -10.88 4.31
C ALA A 23 -8.92 -10.45 2.90
N TYR A 24 -8.03 -10.50 1.91
CA TYR A 24 -8.37 -10.23 0.52
C TYR A 24 -9.44 -11.20 -0.03
N ASP A 25 -9.37 -12.48 0.31
CA ASP A 25 -10.34 -13.49 -0.12
C ASP A 25 -11.80 -13.17 0.29
N ILE A 26 -11.99 -12.45 1.40
CA ILE A 26 -13.29 -11.95 1.87
C ILE A 26 -13.82 -10.82 0.97
N MET A 27 -12.92 -10.07 0.35
CA MET A 27 -13.19 -8.83 -0.39
C MET A 27 -13.03 -8.98 -1.91
N LYS A 28 -12.54 -10.12 -2.42
CA LYS A 28 -12.18 -10.30 -3.84
C LYS A 28 -13.31 -10.10 -4.86
N ASN A 29 -14.56 -10.16 -4.41
CA ASN A 29 -15.76 -9.97 -5.24
C ASN A 29 -16.45 -8.62 -4.99
N ASP A 30 -15.89 -7.78 -4.12
CA ASP A 30 -16.43 -6.46 -3.79
C ASP A 30 -16.19 -5.50 -4.95
N VAL A 31 -17.27 -5.16 -5.65
CA VAL A 31 -17.22 -4.33 -6.87
C VAL A 31 -16.96 -2.85 -6.57
N ASP A 32 -17.13 -2.41 -5.31
CA ASP A 32 -16.90 -1.01 -4.93
C ASP A 32 -15.40 -0.71 -4.72
N LEU A 33 -14.59 -1.76 -4.51
CA LEU A 33 -13.15 -1.65 -4.41
C LEU A 33 -12.49 -1.42 -5.79
N PRO A 34 -11.44 -0.58 -5.87
CA PRO A 34 -10.78 -0.24 -7.13
C PRO A 34 -10.22 -1.44 -7.90
N ALA A 35 -10.15 -1.36 -9.22
CA ALA A 35 -9.53 -2.39 -10.05
C ALA A 35 -8.07 -2.68 -9.62
N THR A 36 -7.30 -1.65 -9.28
CA THR A 36 -5.92 -1.76 -8.78
C THR A 36 -5.86 -2.47 -7.43
N PHE A 37 -6.88 -2.30 -6.59
CA PHE A 37 -6.98 -3.06 -5.34
C PHE A 37 -7.09 -4.56 -5.62
N HIS A 38 -8.00 -4.94 -6.53
CA HIS A 38 -8.16 -6.35 -6.91
C HIS A 38 -6.93 -6.91 -7.60
N LYS A 39 -6.32 -6.15 -8.51
CA LYS A 39 -5.10 -6.57 -9.17
C LYS A 39 -3.97 -6.79 -8.18
N GLY A 40 -3.82 -5.87 -7.22
CA GLY A 40 -2.87 -5.98 -6.11
C GLY A 40 -3.14 -7.22 -5.25
N GLY A 41 -4.38 -7.43 -4.82
CA GLY A 41 -4.77 -8.59 -4.00
C GLY A 41 -4.35 -9.93 -4.61
N LEU A 42 -4.49 -10.09 -5.93
CA LEU A 42 -4.01 -11.28 -6.64
C LEU A 42 -2.49 -11.46 -6.60
N GLN A 43 -1.71 -10.38 -6.50
CA GLN A 43 -0.25 -10.47 -6.42
C GLN A 43 0.28 -10.87 -5.04
N ILE A 44 -0.55 -10.86 -3.98
CA ILE A 44 -0.15 -11.33 -2.64
C ILE A 44 0.38 -12.77 -2.72
N TYR A 45 -0.36 -13.64 -3.40
CA TYR A 45 0.02 -15.04 -3.60
C TYR A 45 1.31 -15.18 -4.40
N ARG A 46 1.53 -14.32 -5.40
CA ARG A 46 2.74 -14.34 -6.23
C ARG A 46 3.98 -13.94 -5.42
N VAL A 47 3.89 -12.87 -4.62
CA VAL A 47 4.97 -12.46 -3.72
C VAL A 47 5.28 -13.57 -2.72
N GLN A 48 4.25 -14.16 -2.11
CA GLN A 48 4.42 -15.26 -1.16
C GLN A 48 5.13 -16.47 -1.79
N GLN A 49 4.72 -16.88 -3.00
CA GLN A 49 5.36 -17.99 -3.72
C GLN A 49 6.82 -17.70 -4.07
N ALA A 50 7.12 -16.51 -4.60
CA ALA A 50 8.48 -16.13 -4.97
C ALA A 50 9.40 -16.05 -3.75
N LEU A 51 8.93 -15.40 -2.66
CA LEU A 51 9.69 -15.30 -1.42
C LEU A 51 9.94 -16.68 -0.81
N GLN A 52 8.94 -17.56 -0.80
CA GLN A 52 9.11 -18.93 -0.31
C GLN A 52 10.13 -19.72 -1.14
N ALA A 53 10.14 -19.57 -2.47
CA ALA A 53 11.10 -20.25 -3.34
C ALA A 53 12.54 -19.79 -3.05
N VAL A 54 12.77 -18.48 -3.01
CA VAL A 54 14.07 -17.87 -2.68
C VAL A 54 14.57 -18.37 -1.32
N VAL A 55 13.72 -18.27 -0.31
CA VAL A 55 14.07 -18.61 1.06
C VAL A 55 14.33 -20.11 1.24
N ASN A 56 13.55 -20.97 0.58
CA ASN A 56 13.77 -22.41 0.65
C ASN A 56 15.18 -22.75 0.18
N ILE A 57 15.59 -22.24 -0.98
CA ILE A 57 16.92 -22.51 -1.54
C ILE A 57 18.02 -21.95 -0.63
N MET A 58 17.83 -20.75 -0.08
CA MET A 58 18.77 -20.16 0.88
C MET A 58 18.93 -21.02 2.15
N LYS A 59 17.83 -21.55 2.69
CA LYS A 59 17.84 -22.42 3.88
C LYS A 59 18.55 -23.75 3.63
N TRP A 60 18.40 -24.35 2.44
CA TRP A 60 19.08 -25.60 2.06
C TRP A 60 20.59 -25.44 1.93
N ARG A 61 21.07 -24.26 1.55
CA ARG A 61 22.48 -24.02 1.26
C ARG A 61 23.34 -23.66 2.48
N ASP A 62 22.75 -23.58 3.69
CA ASP A 62 23.41 -23.12 4.92
C ASP A 62 24.36 -21.95 4.65
N LEU A 63 23.86 -20.94 3.91
CA LEU A 63 24.65 -19.82 3.41
C LEU A 63 25.31 -19.09 4.59
N ALA A 64 26.57 -19.42 4.84
CA ALA A 64 27.43 -18.71 5.78
C ALA A 64 27.90 -17.34 5.21
N GLY A 65 27.62 -17.07 3.93
CA GLY A 65 27.91 -15.80 3.26
C GLY A 65 26.73 -14.82 3.32
N ASP A 66 27.07 -13.53 3.47
CA ASP A 66 26.29 -12.31 3.24
C ASP A 66 24.77 -12.28 3.56
N ILE A 67 24.26 -13.14 4.45
CA ILE A 67 22.90 -13.01 5.04
C ILE A 67 22.70 -11.58 5.58
N MET A 68 23.77 -10.93 6.05
CA MET A 68 23.72 -9.55 6.54
C MET A 68 23.36 -8.53 5.47
N GLN A 69 23.68 -8.76 4.20
CA GLN A 69 23.33 -7.85 3.09
C GLN A 69 21.86 -7.95 2.69
N ILE A 70 21.23 -9.12 2.92
CA ILE A 70 19.82 -9.36 2.58
C ILE A 70 18.84 -9.07 3.71
N ILE A 71 19.31 -9.00 4.97
CA ILE A 71 18.47 -8.66 6.13
C ILE A 71 17.68 -7.36 5.93
N PRO A 72 18.25 -6.25 5.42
CA PRO A 72 17.50 -5.02 5.21
C PRO A 72 16.29 -5.18 4.29
N SER A 73 16.44 -5.88 3.16
CA SER A 73 15.34 -6.16 2.22
C SER A 73 14.26 -7.03 2.84
N LEU A 74 14.66 -7.97 3.71
CA LEU A 74 13.73 -8.83 4.42
C LEU A 74 13.00 -8.09 5.56
N GLU A 75 13.67 -7.22 6.31
CA GLU A 75 13.05 -6.35 7.31
C GLU A 75 12.05 -5.40 6.68
N ASP A 76 12.39 -4.81 5.55
CA ASP A 76 11.51 -3.93 4.81
C ASP A 76 10.28 -4.68 4.27
N SER A 77 10.48 -5.90 3.75
CA SER A 77 9.37 -6.78 3.34
C SER A 77 8.48 -7.17 4.51
N SER A 78 9.07 -7.47 5.67
CA SER A 78 8.33 -7.81 6.89
C SER A 78 7.44 -6.64 7.34
N LYS A 79 7.97 -5.42 7.37
CA LYS A 79 7.20 -4.21 7.70
C LYS A 79 6.05 -4.00 6.71
N LYS A 80 6.31 -4.14 5.41
CA LYS A 80 5.30 -3.97 4.35
C LYS A 80 4.21 -5.04 4.41
N ALA A 81 4.58 -6.31 4.63
CA ALA A 81 3.64 -7.41 4.78
C ALA A 81 2.72 -7.18 5.99
N LYS A 82 3.27 -6.73 7.12
CA LYS A 82 2.48 -6.40 8.31
C LYS A 82 1.54 -5.21 8.07
N ALA A 83 2.00 -4.15 7.41
CA ALA A 83 1.15 -3.03 7.05
C ALA A 83 -0.01 -3.46 6.13
N LEU A 84 0.29 -4.34 5.16
CA LEU A 84 -0.71 -4.92 4.26
C LEU A 84 -1.74 -5.76 5.02
N GLU A 85 -1.28 -6.65 5.92
CA GLU A 85 -2.14 -7.44 6.80
C GLU A 85 -3.09 -6.57 7.61
N GLU A 86 -2.57 -5.54 8.28
CA GLU A 86 -3.36 -4.62 9.11
C GLU A 86 -4.44 -3.93 8.29
N ILE A 87 -4.08 -3.34 7.14
CA ILE A 87 -5.01 -2.60 6.28
C ILE A 87 -6.10 -3.52 5.73
N LEU A 88 -5.73 -4.70 5.21
CA LEU A 88 -6.69 -5.61 4.62
C LEU A 88 -7.60 -6.24 5.67
N SER A 89 -7.07 -6.58 6.84
CA SER A 89 -7.87 -7.16 7.94
C SER A 89 -8.86 -6.14 8.49
N GLU A 90 -8.42 -4.89 8.70
CA GLU A 90 -9.29 -3.80 9.14
C GLU A 90 -10.39 -3.53 8.09
N THR A 91 -10.04 -3.52 6.81
CA THR A 91 -11.00 -3.34 5.71
C THR A 91 -12.00 -4.51 5.67
N ALA A 92 -11.52 -5.76 5.70
CA ALA A 92 -12.36 -6.96 5.62
C ALA A 92 -13.34 -7.09 6.80
N SER A 93 -12.99 -6.54 7.96
CA SER A 93 -13.84 -6.52 9.15
C SER A 93 -15.09 -5.63 9.01
N GLN A 94 -15.09 -4.73 8.03
CA GLN A 94 -16.23 -3.84 7.79
C GLN A 94 -17.29 -4.48 6.89
N PRO A 95 -18.57 -4.06 7.03
CA PRO A 95 -19.62 -4.37 6.06
C PRO A 95 -19.20 -3.95 4.64
N GLU A 96 -19.62 -4.70 3.63
CA GLU A 96 -19.25 -4.47 2.21
C GLU A 96 -19.42 -3.01 1.79
N SER A 97 -20.56 -2.39 2.14
CA SER A 97 -20.85 -0.98 1.83
C SER A 97 -19.88 0.04 2.45
N SER A 98 -19.08 -0.34 3.44
CA SER A 98 -18.13 0.52 4.13
C SER A 98 -16.67 0.22 3.78
N ARG A 99 -16.37 -0.91 3.13
CA ARG A 99 -15.00 -1.39 2.90
C ARG A 99 -14.16 -0.41 2.11
N LYS A 100 -14.69 0.13 1.01
CA LYS A 100 -13.98 1.13 0.21
C LYS A 100 -13.55 2.34 1.04
N ASN A 101 -14.47 2.91 1.82
CA ASN A 101 -14.17 4.06 2.67
C ASN A 101 -13.17 3.71 3.77
N GLN A 102 -13.28 2.50 4.33
CA GLN A 102 -12.34 2.01 5.33
C GLN A 102 -10.93 1.85 4.75
N TYR A 103 -10.79 1.23 3.57
CA TYR A 103 -9.51 1.07 2.89
C TYR A 103 -8.83 2.43 2.64
N VAL A 104 -9.58 3.37 2.05
CA VAL A 104 -9.09 4.73 1.79
C VAL A 104 -8.66 5.42 3.09
N THR A 105 -9.46 5.30 4.15
CA THR A 105 -9.15 5.90 5.46
C THR A 105 -7.90 5.28 6.08
N ALA A 106 -7.78 3.96 6.08
CA ALA A 106 -6.63 3.23 6.63
C ALA A 106 -5.33 3.62 5.91
N VAL A 107 -5.35 3.69 4.57
CA VAL A 107 -4.20 4.13 3.78
C VAL A 107 -3.85 5.58 4.09
N ARG A 108 -4.83 6.51 4.12
CA ARG A 108 -4.56 7.93 4.39
C ARG A 108 -3.96 8.18 5.77
N ASN A 109 -4.42 7.44 6.77
CA ASN A 109 -3.89 7.54 8.13
C ASN A 109 -2.44 7.06 8.24
N LYS A 110 -2.03 6.09 7.41
CA LYS A 110 -0.67 5.52 7.42
C LYS A 110 0.29 6.23 6.45
N GLY A 111 -0.22 6.76 5.34
CA GLY A 111 0.55 7.42 4.28
C GLY A 111 0.36 6.76 2.91
N PRO A 112 0.57 7.50 1.80
CA PRO A 112 0.31 7.02 0.43
C PRO A 112 1.18 5.81 0.02
N GLU A 113 2.30 5.56 0.68
CA GLU A 113 3.15 4.38 0.48
C GLU A 113 2.53 3.07 1.00
N ASN A 114 1.38 3.16 1.69
CA ASN A 114 0.67 2.02 2.25
C ASN A 114 -0.52 1.55 1.39
N THR A 115 -0.65 2.04 0.16
CA THR A 115 -1.57 1.41 -0.79
C THR A 115 -1.16 -0.04 -1.05
N ILE A 116 -2.14 -0.88 -1.39
CA ILE A 116 -1.88 -2.29 -1.70
C ILE A 116 -0.84 -2.45 -2.81
N GLU A 117 -0.92 -1.66 -3.88
CA GLU A 117 0.04 -1.68 -4.97
C GLU A 117 1.44 -1.21 -4.51
N ALA A 118 1.56 -0.17 -3.68
CA ALA A 118 2.85 0.33 -3.23
C ALA A 118 3.57 -0.69 -2.31
N LEU A 119 2.83 -1.31 -1.38
CA LEU A 119 3.36 -2.33 -0.48
C LEU A 119 3.83 -3.57 -1.26
N LEU A 120 3.03 -4.03 -2.22
CA LEU A 120 3.37 -5.18 -3.06
C LEU A 120 4.54 -4.89 -3.97
N LEU A 121 4.59 -3.74 -4.65
CA LEU A 121 5.73 -3.33 -5.48
C LEU A 121 7.03 -3.28 -4.66
N GLY A 122 6.96 -2.79 -3.43
CA GLY A 122 8.09 -2.80 -2.50
C GLY A 122 8.58 -4.22 -2.19
N MET A 123 7.66 -5.12 -1.81
CA MET A 123 8.01 -6.52 -1.51
C MET A 123 8.53 -7.28 -2.73
N MET A 124 7.99 -7.01 -3.92
CA MET A 124 8.49 -7.59 -5.18
C MET A 124 9.94 -7.17 -5.43
N ARG A 125 10.25 -5.86 -5.34
CA ARG A 125 11.62 -5.35 -5.48
C ARG A 125 12.57 -5.99 -4.48
N ASN A 126 12.16 -6.06 -3.22
CA ASN A 126 12.97 -6.71 -2.19
C ASN A 126 13.21 -8.18 -2.51
N THR A 127 12.18 -8.91 -2.98
CA THR A 127 12.31 -10.32 -3.35
C THR A 127 13.24 -10.51 -4.54
N VAL A 128 13.24 -9.59 -5.51
CA VAL A 128 14.23 -9.59 -6.61
C VAL A 128 15.64 -9.39 -6.07
N VAL A 129 15.87 -8.43 -5.17
CA VAL A 129 17.18 -8.24 -4.52
C VAL A 129 17.65 -9.51 -3.79
N LEU A 130 16.74 -10.20 -3.09
CA LEU A 130 17.07 -11.49 -2.46
C LEU A 130 17.47 -12.55 -3.51
N ALA A 131 16.83 -12.54 -4.68
CA ALA A 131 17.05 -13.47 -5.77
C ALA A 131 18.31 -13.18 -6.62
N GLU A 132 18.93 -12.01 -6.46
CA GLU A 132 20.15 -11.64 -7.17
C GLU A 132 21.41 -12.34 -6.64
N ASP A 133 21.32 -13.05 -5.52
CA ASP A 133 22.41 -13.89 -5.03
C ASP A 133 22.81 -14.94 -6.09
N GLU A 134 24.07 -14.86 -6.53
CA GLU A 134 24.64 -15.70 -7.60
C GLU A 134 24.50 -17.21 -7.32
N ALA A 135 24.38 -17.62 -6.05
CA ALA A 135 24.18 -19.01 -5.68
C ALA A 135 22.77 -19.53 -5.99
N ILE A 136 21.78 -18.65 -6.13
CA ILE A 136 20.37 -19.04 -6.30
C ILE A 136 19.72 -18.45 -7.56
N LYS A 137 20.29 -17.40 -8.15
CA LYS A 137 19.72 -16.63 -9.27
C LYS A 137 19.14 -17.49 -10.40
N GLY A 138 19.89 -18.49 -10.86
CA GLY A 138 19.43 -19.40 -11.92
C GLY A 138 18.26 -20.31 -11.52
N ALA A 139 18.09 -20.61 -10.23
CA ALA A 139 17.03 -21.48 -9.74
C ALA A 139 15.70 -20.75 -9.50
N VAL A 140 15.71 -19.41 -9.43
CA VAL A 140 14.52 -18.58 -9.16
C VAL A 140 14.17 -17.63 -10.30
N GLU A 141 14.80 -17.81 -11.47
CA GLU A 141 14.66 -16.92 -12.63
C GLU A 141 13.20 -16.79 -13.10
N GLU A 142 12.44 -17.89 -13.11
CA GLU A 142 11.02 -17.86 -13.49
C GLU A 142 10.18 -17.03 -12.51
N GLN A 143 10.42 -17.17 -11.21
CA GLN A 143 9.75 -16.42 -10.17
C GLN A 143 10.06 -14.93 -10.32
N VAL A 144 11.34 -14.56 -10.51
CA VAL A 144 11.79 -13.18 -10.73
C VAL A 144 11.14 -12.57 -11.97
N ARG A 145 11.12 -13.30 -13.09
CA ARG A 145 10.42 -12.86 -14.32
C ARG A 145 8.93 -12.62 -14.07
N GLY A 146 8.29 -13.50 -13.30
CA GLY A 146 6.90 -13.34 -12.89
C GLY A 146 6.66 -12.09 -12.02
N LEU A 147 7.61 -11.74 -11.14
CA LEU A 147 7.54 -10.52 -10.34
C LEU A 147 7.70 -9.27 -11.21
N HIS A 148 8.65 -9.25 -12.15
CA HIS A 148 8.82 -8.12 -13.08
C HIS A 148 7.55 -7.82 -13.88
N GLY A 149 6.92 -8.86 -14.46
CA GLY A 149 5.65 -8.66 -15.18
C GLY A 149 4.53 -8.11 -14.30
N ALA A 150 4.44 -8.58 -13.04
CA ALA A 150 3.46 -8.07 -12.08
C ALA A 150 3.76 -6.61 -11.66
N MET A 151 5.04 -6.26 -11.53
CA MET A 151 5.46 -4.90 -11.23
C MET A 151 5.11 -3.94 -12.37
N GLU A 152 5.40 -4.32 -13.62
CA GLU A 152 5.05 -3.54 -14.80
C GLU A 152 3.54 -3.30 -14.88
N GLU A 153 2.75 -4.35 -14.69
CA GLU A 153 1.30 -4.25 -14.73
C GLU A 153 0.75 -3.35 -13.63
N LEU A 154 1.14 -3.54 -12.36
CA LEU A 154 0.67 -2.71 -11.25
C LEU A 154 1.12 -1.25 -11.38
N SER A 155 2.33 -1.00 -11.88
CA SER A 155 2.87 0.36 -12.02
C SER A 155 2.18 1.16 -13.13
N ALA A 156 1.53 0.48 -14.08
CA ALA A 156 0.79 1.10 -15.17
C ALA A 156 -0.68 1.40 -14.83
N MET A 157 -1.18 0.94 -13.67
CA MET A 157 -2.56 1.15 -13.26
C MET A 157 -2.76 2.49 -12.55
N GLU A 158 -3.98 2.99 -12.60
CA GLU A 158 -4.41 4.11 -11.76
C GLU A 158 -4.26 3.76 -10.27
N PRO A 159 -3.86 4.70 -9.40
CA PRO A 159 -3.74 4.45 -7.96
C PRO A 159 -5.04 3.93 -7.33
N SER A 160 -4.93 2.98 -6.40
CA SER A 160 -6.11 2.45 -5.70
C SER A 160 -6.70 3.47 -4.72
N VAL A 161 -5.87 4.35 -4.17
CA VAL A 161 -6.31 5.49 -3.38
C VAL A 161 -5.96 6.77 -4.16
N PRO A 162 -6.94 7.63 -4.46
CA PRO A 162 -6.68 8.91 -5.10
C PRO A 162 -5.67 9.72 -4.28
N VAL A 163 -4.59 10.17 -4.92
CA VAL A 163 -3.58 11.03 -4.30
C VAL A 163 -4.24 12.37 -3.97
N GLU A 164 -4.32 12.72 -2.67
CA GLU A 164 -4.69 14.07 -2.28
C GLU A 164 -3.58 15.03 -2.72
N GLY A 165 -3.88 15.84 -3.75
CA GLY A 165 -2.91 16.65 -4.48
C GLY A 165 -3.12 16.63 -5.99
N GLY A 166 -3.86 15.63 -6.52
CA GLY A 166 -4.54 15.78 -7.82
C GLY A 166 -5.71 16.74 -7.70
N GLU A 167 -5.95 17.57 -8.73
CA GLU A 167 -7.00 18.60 -8.77
C GLU A 167 -8.24 18.17 -7.99
N SER A 168 -8.61 18.92 -6.94
CA SER A 168 -9.89 18.68 -6.27
C SER A 168 -11.01 18.86 -7.29
N ARG A 169 -11.57 17.74 -7.76
CA ARG A 169 -12.62 17.74 -8.77
C ARG A 169 -13.95 18.05 -8.11
N PHE A 170 -14.29 19.32 -8.05
CA PHE A 170 -15.62 19.75 -7.62
C PHE A 170 -16.55 19.78 -8.84
N SER A 171 -17.63 19.00 -8.78
CA SER A 171 -18.65 18.99 -9.84
C SER A 171 -19.95 19.62 -9.33
N HIS A 172 -20.56 20.51 -10.11
CA HIS A 172 -21.87 21.14 -9.83
C HIS A 172 -22.77 20.96 -11.05
N PHE A 173 -23.92 20.31 -10.88
CA PHE A 173 -24.88 20.09 -11.97
C PHE A 173 -26.20 20.87 -11.80
N GLY A 174 -26.26 21.78 -10.82
CA GLY A 174 -27.41 22.64 -10.55
C GLY A 174 -27.13 24.13 -10.76
N SER A 175 -28.07 24.98 -10.35
CA SER A 175 -27.90 26.44 -10.30
C SER A 175 -27.50 26.90 -8.89
N GLY A 176 -26.41 27.64 -8.76
CA GLY A 176 -25.88 28.09 -7.47
C GLY A 176 -24.36 28.29 -7.50
N SER A 177 -23.82 28.96 -6.49
CA SER A 177 -22.37 29.15 -6.34
C SER A 177 -21.75 28.00 -5.56
N GLN A 178 -20.61 27.50 -6.03
CA GLN A 178 -19.75 26.61 -5.26
C GLN A 178 -18.58 27.39 -4.65
N PHE A 179 -18.36 27.19 -3.35
CA PHE A 179 -17.25 27.78 -2.63
C PHE A 179 -16.40 26.67 -2.04
N ASN A 180 -15.45 26.17 -2.82
CA ASN A 180 -14.65 25.03 -2.43
C ASN A 180 -13.25 25.50 -1.99
N ASN A 181 -12.82 25.08 -0.81
CA ASN A 181 -11.47 25.27 -0.33
C ASN A 181 -10.78 23.90 -0.27
N ALA A 182 -9.85 23.67 -1.19
CA ALA A 182 -9.13 22.42 -1.37
C ALA A 182 -7.85 22.28 -0.51
N GLY A 183 -7.57 23.26 0.36
CA GLY A 183 -6.36 23.31 1.16
C GLY A 183 -6.62 23.75 2.60
N SER A 184 -5.56 24.06 3.33
CA SER A 184 -5.60 24.43 4.76
C SER A 184 -5.97 25.90 5.04
N GLY A 185 -6.37 26.66 4.01
CA GLY A 185 -6.70 28.09 4.13
C GLY A 185 -8.02 28.35 4.88
N LYS A 186 -8.27 29.60 5.27
CA LYS A 186 -9.59 30.05 5.75
C LYS A 186 -10.41 30.56 4.57
N GLN A 187 -11.66 30.12 4.46
CA GLN A 187 -12.58 30.58 3.41
C GLN A 187 -13.70 31.42 4.04
N PHE A 188 -14.00 32.54 3.39
CA PHE A 188 -14.92 33.53 3.89
C PHE A 188 -15.81 34.01 2.75
N ASN A 189 -17.05 33.54 2.69
CA ASN A 189 -17.96 33.84 1.59
C ASN A 189 -19.09 34.75 2.06
N ASN A 190 -19.30 35.87 1.38
CA ASN A 190 -20.47 36.74 1.54
C ASN A 190 -21.22 36.79 0.21
N THR A 191 -22.43 36.24 0.19
CA THR A 191 -23.25 36.09 -1.01
C THR A 191 -24.39 37.11 -1.10
N GLY A 192 -24.39 38.13 -0.24
CA GLY A 192 -25.42 39.17 -0.17
C GLY A 192 -24.86 40.61 -0.18
N SER A 193 -25.72 41.60 0.00
CA SER A 193 -25.35 43.03 -0.03
C SER A 193 -24.69 43.57 1.25
N GLY A 194 -24.39 42.69 2.21
CA GLY A 194 -23.80 43.05 3.50
C GLY A 194 -22.32 43.40 3.40
N ARG A 195 -21.79 44.11 4.41
CA ARG A 195 -20.33 44.30 4.56
C ARG A 195 -19.75 43.14 5.36
N GLN A 196 -18.67 42.55 4.86
CA GLN A 196 -17.91 41.54 5.56
C GLN A 196 -16.59 42.13 6.05
N TYR A 197 -16.35 42.04 7.36
CA TYR A 197 -15.09 42.46 7.98
C TYR A 197 -14.33 41.22 8.42
N GLN A 198 -13.08 41.08 7.96
CA GLN A 198 -12.19 39.97 8.32
C GLN A 198 -10.95 40.56 9.00
N ALA A 199 -10.79 40.26 10.28
CA ALA A 199 -9.62 40.66 11.05
C ALA A 199 -9.39 39.66 12.19
N GLU A 200 -8.13 39.42 12.55
CA GLU A 200 -7.79 38.58 13.70
C GLU A 200 -8.02 39.30 15.04
N VAL A 201 -7.88 40.63 15.05
CA VAL A 201 -8.25 41.52 16.16
C VAL A 201 -8.86 42.80 15.57
N MET A 202 -9.97 43.28 16.12
CA MET A 202 -10.61 44.54 15.72
C MET A 202 -10.60 45.52 16.89
N HIS A 203 -10.10 46.73 16.66
CA HIS A 203 -10.23 47.85 17.59
C HIS A 203 -11.24 48.84 17.02
N PHE A 204 -12.28 49.12 17.80
CA PHE A 204 -13.22 50.20 17.51
C PHE A 204 -12.81 51.41 18.36
N LYS A 205 -12.87 52.60 17.76
CA LYS A 205 -12.82 53.85 18.51
C LYS A 205 -14.25 54.32 18.71
N ASP A 206 -14.56 54.72 19.93
CA ASP A 206 -15.76 55.51 20.25
C ASP A 206 -15.68 56.89 19.60
#